data_AF-A0A4Q6A5M5-F1
#
_entry.id   AF-A0A4Q6A5M5-F1
#
_cell.length_a   1.000
_cell.length_b   1.000
_cell.length_c   1.000
_cell.angle_alpha   90.00
_cell.angle_beta   90.00
_cell.angle_gamma   90.00
#
_symmetry.space_group_name_H-M   'P 1'
#
loop_
_entity.id
_entity.type
_entity.pdbx_description
1 polymer ?
#
loop_
_entity_poly.entity_id
_entity_poly.type
_entity_poly.pdbx_seq_one_letter_code
_entity_poly.pdbx_strand_id
1 'polypeptide(L)'
;MLAKALVTESDVQYNSAKESVRKRITERELQFIRLVCSDEEYTYENIAHLMEVSRRTVDGYRTAVFEKFGIKSKTGLVLFAIRNELIEIPA
;
A
#
# COMPACT_ATOMS: atom_id res chain seq x y z
N MET A 1 -32.86 9.47 4.83
CA MET A 1 -32.32 8.10 4.77
C MET A 1 -32.47 7.53 3.36
N LEU A 2 -31.72 8.03 2.37
CA LEU A 2 -31.76 7.53 0.97
C LEU A 2 -30.43 7.79 0.25
N ALA A 3 -29.36 7.09 0.62
CA ALA A 3 -28.10 7.10 -0.15
C ALA A 3 -27.44 5.71 -0.18
N LYS A 4 -28.25 4.66 -0.33
CA LYS A 4 -27.78 3.29 -0.52
C LYS A 4 -28.42 2.69 -1.76
N ALA A 5 -28.10 3.24 -2.94
CA ALA A 5 -28.40 2.62 -4.23
C ALA A 5 -27.67 3.40 -5.32
N LEU A 6 -26.61 2.82 -5.88
CA LEU A 6 -26.06 2.95 -7.23
C LEU A 6 -24.60 2.43 -7.17
N VAL A 7 -24.43 1.16 -6.79
CA VAL A 7 -23.16 0.46 -6.97
C VAL A 7 -23.34 -0.38 -8.23
N THR A 8 -22.57 -0.10 -9.29
CA THR A 8 -22.63 -0.87 -10.54
C THR A 8 -21.97 -2.24 -10.37
N GLU A 9 -22.26 -3.21 -11.24
CA GLU A 9 -21.58 -4.52 -11.21
C GLU A 9 -20.04 -4.38 -11.33
N SER A 10 -19.58 -3.37 -12.08
CA SER A 10 -18.17 -3.00 -12.14
C SER A 10 -17.61 -2.50 -10.79
N ASP A 11 -18.39 -1.73 -10.02
CA ASP A 11 -17.97 -1.24 -8.70
C ASP A 11 -17.89 -2.38 -7.68
N VAL A 12 -18.82 -3.34 -7.73
CA VAL A 12 -18.78 -4.54 -6.87
C VAL A 12 -17.53 -5.37 -7.15
N GLN A 13 -17.23 -5.60 -8.44
CA GLN A 13 -16.04 -6.35 -8.86
C GLN A 13 -14.74 -5.62 -8.51
N TYR A 14 -14.72 -4.28 -8.60
CA TYR A 14 -13.56 -3.48 -8.27
C TYR A 14 -13.29 -3.45 -6.75
N ASN A 15 -14.34 -3.34 -5.94
CA ASN A 15 -14.23 -3.38 -4.47
C ASN A 15 -13.77 -4.75 -3.97
N SER A 16 -14.25 -5.84 -4.56
CA SER A 16 -13.81 -7.20 -4.19
C SER A 16 -12.32 -7.43 -4.51
N ALA A 17 -11.84 -6.88 -5.64
CA ALA A 17 -10.42 -6.92 -6.02
C ALA A 17 -9.53 -6.14 -5.04
N LYS A 18 -9.94 -4.92 -4.65
CA LYS A 18 -9.22 -4.13 -3.63
C LYS A 18 -9.17 -4.82 -2.28
N GLU A 19 -10.29 -5.40 -1.85
CA GLU A 19 -10.34 -6.10 -0.58
C GLU A 19 -9.46 -7.35 -0.58
N SER A 20 -9.40 -8.05 -1.72
CA SER A 20 -8.47 -9.16 -1.92
C SER A 20 -7.00 -8.72 -1.85
N VAL A 21 -6.68 -7.54 -2.38
CA VAL A 21 -5.35 -6.93 -2.23
C VAL A 21 -5.06 -6.62 -0.77
N ARG A 22 -5.96 -5.92 -0.06
CA ARG A 22 -5.81 -5.59 1.37
C ARG A 22 -5.59 -6.84 2.22
N LYS A 23 -6.35 -7.92 2.00
CA LYS A 23 -6.20 -9.19 2.72
C LYS A 23 -4.85 -9.88 2.51
N ARG A 24 -4.18 -9.60 1.39
CA ARG A 24 -2.85 -10.16 1.09
C ARG A 24 -1.71 -9.33 1.68
N ILE A 25 -1.98 -8.15 2.22
CA ILE A 25 -0.99 -7.26 2.84
C ILE A 25 -1.01 -7.47 4.35
N THR A 26 0.15 -7.69 4.94
CA THR A 26 0.30 -7.71 6.40
C THR A 26 0.36 -6.29 6.97
N GLU A 27 0.06 -6.12 8.26
CA GLU A 27 0.14 -4.81 8.91
C GLU A 27 1.53 -4.14 8.77
N ARG A 28 2.59 -4.94 8.86
CA ARG A 28 3.97 -4.43 8.70
C ARG A 28 4.29 -4.02 7.27
N GLU A 29 3.80 -4.77 6.28
CA GLU A 29 3.90 -4.37 4.88
C GLU A 29 3.08 -3.09 4.62
N LEU A 30 1.87 -2.98 5.18
CA LEU A 30 1.04 -1.77 5.04
C LEU A 30 1.73 -0.55 5.67
N GLN A 31 2.33 -0.70 6.85
CA GLN A 31 3.12 0.35 7.49
C GLN A 31 4.30 0.78 6.61
N PHE A 32 5.04 -0.18 6.04
CA PHE A 32 6.12 0.11 5.08
C PHE A 32 5.60 0.88 3.86
N ILE A 33 4.49 0.42 3.25
CA ILE A 33 3.88 1.07 2.07
C ILE A 33 3.51 2.52 2.39
N ARG A 34 2.88 2.78 3.54
CA ARG A 34 2.49 4.12 3.98
C ARG A 34 3.71 5.04 4.13
N LEU A 35 4.77 4.57 4.79
CA LEU A 35 5.99 5.35 4.98
C LEU A 35 6.72 5.64 3.66
N VAL A 36 6.75 4.69 2.71
CA VAL A 36 7.33 4.92 1.38
C VAL A 36 6.55 5.96 0.58
N CYS A 37 5.25 6.06 0.80
CA CYS A 37 4.37 7.00 0.12
C CYS A 37 4.14 8.32 0.87
N SER A 38 4.87 8.56 1.97
CA SER A 38 4.82 9.84 2.69
C SER A 38 5.39 10.96 1.83
N ASP A 39 4.78 12.14 1.96
CA ASP A 39 5.27 13.44 1.51
C ASP A 39 6.63 13.85 2.07
N GLU A 40 6.97 13.37 3.27
CA GLU A 40 8.30 13.53 3.90
C GLU A 40 9.44 12.81 3.15
N GLU A 41 9.11 11.98 2.14
CA GLU A 41 10.06 11.27 1.28
C GLU A 41 11.16 10.48 2.03
N TYR A 42 10.76 9.79 3.11
CA TYR A 42 11.68 9.03 3.97
C TYR A 42 12.62 8.11 3.19
N THR A 43 13.92 8.18 3.53
CA THR A 43 14.88 7.17 3.11
C THR A 43 14.57 5.84 3.79
N TYR A 44 15.05 4.74 3.24
CA TYR A 44 14.78 3.45 3.86
C TYR A 44 15.47 3.27 5.23
N GLU A 45 16.54 4.00 5.51
CA GLU A 45 17.14 4.14 6.83
C GLU A 45 16.18 4.85 7.80
N ASN A 46 15.53 5.94 7.38
CA ASN A 46 14.50 6.60 8.20
C ASN A 46 13.32 5.67 8.47
N ILE A 47 12.85 4.93 7.45
CA ILE A 47 11.76 3.96 7.59
C ILE A 47 12.14 2.86 8.58
N ALA A 48 13.37 2.36 8.55
CA ALA A 48 13.86 1.36 9.49
C ALA A 48 13.80 1.88 10.94
N HIS A 49 14.21 3.13 11.14
CA HIS A 49 14.12 3.80 12.43
C HIS A 49 12.66 3.96 12.90
N LEU A 50 11.77 4.50 12.06
CA LEU A 50 10.34 4.71 12.36
C LEU A 50 9.57 3.41 12.61
N MET A 51 10.00 2.31 11.99
CA MET A 51 9.41 0.99 12.17
C MET A 51 10.08 0.17 13.29
N GLU A 52 11.10 0.73 13.95
CA GLU A 52 11.90 0.09 15.00
C GLU A 52 12.49 -1.27 14.57
N VAL A 53 13.03 -1.34 13.36
CA VAL A 53 13.65 -2.54 12.79
C VAL A 53 14.97 -2.25 12.09
N SER A 54 15.68 -3.31 11.74
CA SER A 54 16.90 -3.19 10.94
C SER A 54 16.59 -2.74 9.51
N ARG A 55 17.58 -2.10 8.87
CA ARG A 55 17.53 -1.75 7.45
C ARG A 55 17.25 -2.96 6.55
N ARG A 56 17.84 -4.12 6.89
CA ARG A 56 17.62 -5.41 6.22
C ARG A 56 16.16 -5.87 6.31
N THR A 57 15.49 -5.62 7.43
CA THR A 57 14.08 -5.96 7.61
C THR A 57 13.19 -5.13 6.68
N VAL A 58 13.49 -3.84 6.52
CA VAL A 58 12.81 -2.96 5.56
C VAL A 58 13.01 -3.45 4.12
N ASP A 59 14.23 -3.86 3.75
CA ASP A 59 14.46 -4.49 2.44
C ASP A 59 13.66 -5.78 2.26
N GLY A 60 13.48 -6.55 3.34
CA GLY A 60 12.59 -7.72 3.34
C GLY A 60 11.14 -7.35 3.02
N TYR A 61 10.58 -6.32 3.67
CA TYR A 61 9.23 -5.83 3.35
C TYR A 61 9.12 -5.34 1.90
N ARG A 62 10.13 -4.60 1.43
CA ARG A 62 10.20 -4.15 0.03
C ARG A 62 10.14 -5.32 -0.94
N THR A 63 11.03 -6.30 -0.79
CA THR A 63 11.09 -7.47 -1.69
C THR A 63 9.78 -8.24 -1.64
N ALA A 64 9.24 -8.52 -0.46
CA ALA A 64 7.98 -9.25 -0.29
C ALA A 64 6.81 -8.54 -0.97
N VAL A 65 6.65 -7.22 -0.77
CA VAL A 65 5.60 -6.42 -1.42
C VAL A 65 5.79 -6.41 -2.94
N PHE A 66 7.02 -6.22 -3.41
CA PHE A 66 7.31 -6.15 -4.85
C PHE A 66 7.01 -7.46 -5.55
N GLU A 67 7.44 -8.59 -4.98
CA GLU A 67 7.19 -9.92 -5.53
C GLU A 67 5.69 -10.27 -5.48
N LYS A 68 5.02 -10.03 -4.35
CA LYS A 68 3.60 -10.36 -4.13
C LYS A 68 2.66 -9.71 -5.14
N PHE A 69 3.01 -8.50 -5.62
CA PHE A 69 2.18 -7.70 -6.51
C PHE A 69 2.83 -7.37 -7.87
N GLY A 70 3.99 -7.94 -8.17
CA GLY A 70 4.68 -7.72 -9.45
C GLY A 70 5.14 -6.27 -9.68
N ILE A 71 5.47 -5.55 -8.61
CA ILE A 71 5.89 -4.14 -8.67
C ILE A 71 7.36 -4.07 -9.04
N LYS A 72 7.73 -3.13 -9.93
CA LYS A 72 9.08 -3.03 -10.48
C LYS A 72 9.90 -1.84 -9.96
N SER A 73 9.27 -0.84 -9.34
CA SER A 73 9.93 0.39 -8.90
C SER A 73 9.19 1.06 -7.75
N LYS A 74 9.85 1.99 -7.04
CA LYS A 74 9.22 2.83 -6.00
C LYS A 74 7.99 3.57 -6.57
N THR A 75 8.13 4.17 -7.75
CA THR A 75 6.99 4.83 -8.44
C THR A 75 5.86 3.85 -8.73
N GLY A 76 6.19 2.62 -9.15
CA GLY A 76 5.20 1.56 -9.33
C GLY A 76 4.48 1.20 -8.03
N LEU A 77 5.19 1.20 -6.89
CA LEU A 77 4.58 0.99 -5.58
C LEU A 77 3.61 2.11 -5.21
N VAL A 78 3.98 3.38 -5.44
CA VAL A 78 3.11 4.53 -5.18
C VAL A 78 1.82 4.43 -6.03
N LEU A 79 1.95 4.17 -7.34
CA LEU A 79 0.80 3.99 -8.22
C LEU A 79 -0.09 2.83 -7.78
N PHE A 80 0.51 1.71 -7.36
CA PHE A 80 -0.22 0.57 -6.82
C PHE A 80 -0.98 0.94 -5.54
N ALA A 81 -0.35 1.66 -4.62
CA ALA A 81 -0.97 2.05 -3.35
C ALA A 81 -2.18 2.98 -3.55
N ILE A 82 -2.08 3.94 -4.46
CA ILE A 82 -3.17 4.86 -4.82
C ILE A 82 -4.33 4.10 -5.47
N ARG A 83 -4.05 3.28 -6.49
CA ARG A 83 -5.09 2.52 -7.23
C ARG A 83 -5.89 1.55 -6.35
N ASN A 84 -5.28 1.10 -5.25
CA ASN A 84 -5.88 0.16 -4.32
C ASN A 84 -6.32 0.81 -3.01
N GLU A 85 -6.31 2.16 -2.92
CA GLU A 85 -6.71 2.93 -1.74
C GLU A 85 -6.03 2.43 -0.45
N LEU A 86 -4.75 2.07 -0.55
CA LEU A 86 -3.94 1.66 0.61
C LEU A 86 -3.43 2.85 1.41
N ILE A 87 -3.39 4.01 0.76
CA ILE A 87 -2.99 5.30 1.28
C ILE A 87 -4.02 6.34 0.88
N GLU A 88 -4.15 7.37 1.69
CA GLU A 88 -4.84 8.60 1.32
C GLU A 88 -3.81 9.59 0.80
N ILE A 89 -4.16 10.35 -0.23
CA ILE A 89 -3.32 11.45 -0.70
C ILE A 89 -3.61 12.63 0.22
N PRO A 90 -2.60 13.19 0.92
CA PRO A 90 -2.79 14.40 1.70
C PRO A 90 -3.36 15.51 0.80
N ALA A 91 -4.41 16.18 1.26
CA ALA A 91 -5.05 17.29 0.56
C ALA A 91 -4.22 18.58 0.63
#